data_AF-C8S4Q4-F1
#
_entry.id   AF-C8S4Q4-F1
#
_cell.length_a   1.000
_cell.length_b   1.000
_cell.length_c   1.000
_cell.angle_alpha   90.00
_cell.angle_beta   90.00
_cell.angle_gamma   90.00
#
_symmetry.space_group_name_H-M   'P 1'
#
loop_
_entity.id
_entity.type
_entity.pdbx_description
1 polymer ?
#
loop_
_entity_poly.entity_id
_entity_poly.type
_entity_poly.pdbx_seq_one_letter_code
_entity_poly.pdbx_strand_id
1 'polypeptide(L)'
;MSDPDLPLWPFPVRQPVSEVLEWQTDVLACAAAEQRLALRAAPRESLTYTHLLDAGGLARAAALARAGYLGDGLLPLWHQAGRAATDLAADDSVIFLDTAAADYRAPGEAIVALDGGEALRVAVAAVWPDRLELSSPVGAALTRPLVAPARRAFLTAPVSIERRRQSLGSVTASFALRDGADLGTSADPAATSHLGLAVLTDPAVLRQPLAASLAQSLEIIDNGFGPLVAEPLLNYPQERCSLTLIDRGRSAIWSRRRWLHRLRGRQGAFWLPSWGRELRLQAAVPANATSMIVAPLEDLTLWPGRQVMFERTSGPICRAITAASYHALGARLSIAAPGITIAAATPVHLLTRMRLDTDRIEFEHFASRTEFSLALISVPA
;
A
#
# COMPACT_ATOMS: atom_id res chain seq x y z
N MET A 1 -9.90 -27.31 7.73
CA MET A 1 -9.75 -28.57 6.97
C MET A 1 -9.38 -28.22 5.54
N SER A 2 -8.19 -28.63 5.10
CA SER A 2 -7.79 -28.59 3.70
C SER A 2 -8.75 -29.48 2.89
N ASP A 3 -9.31 -28.94 1.81
CA ASP A 3 -10.17 -29.71 0.90
C ASP A 3 -9.27 -30.24 -0.23
N PRO A 4 -8.96 -31.55 -0.26
CA PRO A 4 -8.01 -32.12 -1.21
C PRO A 4 -8.48 -31.99 -2.66
N ASP A 5 -9.77 -31.76 -2.90
CA ASP A 5 -10.36 -31.77 -4.24
C ASP A 5 -10.39 -30.38 -4.93
N LEU A 6 -9.91 -29.33 -4.27
CA LEU A 6 -9.84 -28.00 -4.87
C LEU A 6 -8.88 -27.97 -6.07
N PRO A 7 -9.34 -27.59 -7.27
CA PRO A 7 -8.49 -27.53 -8.45
C PRO A 7 -7.43 -26.43 -8.30
N LEU A 8 -6.17 -26.79 -8.47
CA LEU A 8 -5.05 -25.84 -8.49
C LEU A 8 -5.00 -25.14 -9.86
N TRP A 9 -4.78 -23.82 -9.86
CA TRP A 9 -4.33 -23.08 -11.04
C TRP A 9 -2.79 -23.19 -11.16
N PRO A 10 -2.25 -24.10 -12.00
CA PRO A 10 -0.87 -24.56 -11.85
C PRO A 10 0.12 -23.82 -12.76
N PHE A 11 -0.32 -22.77 -13.46
CA PHE A 11 0.45 -22.18 -14.54
C PHE A 11 1.49 -21.16 -14.02
N PRO A 12 2.72 -21.15 -14.57
CA PRO A 12 3.70 -20.12 -14.26
C PRO A 12 3.20 -18.76 -14.72
N VAL A 13 3.37 -17.75 -13.87
CA VAL A 13 2.85 -16.40 -14.14
C VAL A 13 3.89 -15.55 -14.83
N ARG A 14 3.48 -14.85 -15.88
CA ARG A 14 4.26 -13.80 -16.52
C ARG A 14 4.07 -12.50 -15.76
N GLN A 15 5.17 -11.80 -15.50
CA GLN A 15 5.14 -10.49 -14.87
C GLN A 15 4.86 -9.37 -15.90
N PRO A 16 4.25 -8.24 -15.47
CA PRO A 16 3.77 -7.98 -14.11
C PRO A 16 2.49 -8.75 -13.75
N VAL A 17 2.31 -9.00 -12.45
CA VAL A 17 1.04 -9.45 -11.88
C VAL A 17 0.24 -8.22 -11.47
N SER A 18 -0.99 -8.10 -11.97
CA SER A 18 -1.89 -7.04 -11.54
C SER A 18 -2.71 -7.50 -10.34
N GLU A 19 -2.72 -6.70 -9.28
CA GLU A 19 -3.55 -6.90 -8.09
C GLU A 19 -4.41 -5.66 -7.84
N VAL A 20 -5.63 -5.86 -7.34
CA VAL A 20 -6.52 -4.79 -6.91
C VAL A 20 -6.94 -5.07 -5.47
N LEU A 21 -6.75 -4.07 -4.62
CA LEU A 21 -7.32 -4.01 -3.27
C LEU A 21 -8.50 -3.03 -3.28
N GLU A 22 -9.68 -3.52 -2.90
CA GLU A 22 -10.91 -2.74 -2.91
C GLU A 22 -11.60 -2.75 -1.54
N TRP A 23 -11.46 -1.65 -0.82
CA TRP A 23 -12.23 -1.37 0.39
C TRP A 23 -13.64 -0.90 0.04
N GLN A 24 -14.43 -0.59 1.06
CA GLN A 24 -15.70 0.06 0.86
C GLN A 24 -15.93 0.98 2.05
N THR A 25 -15.98 2.27 1.78
CA THR A 25 -16.18 3.30 2.81
C THR A 25 -17.34 4.20 2.44
N ASP A 26 -18.03 4.67 3.47
CA ASP A 26 -18.99 5.75 3.36
C ASP A 26 -18.40 7.03 3.96
N VAL A 27 -18.56 8.16 3.27
CA VAL A 27 -17.99 9.45 3.66
C VAL A 27 -19.14 10.46 3.78
N LEU A 28 -19.45 10.82 5.01
CA LEU A 28 -20.50 11.77 5.37
C LEU A 28 -19.83 13.11 5.66
N ALA A 29 -19.88 14.03 4.70
CA ALA A 29 -19.26 15.35 4.83
C ALA A 29 -20.25 16.39 5.37
N CYS A 30 -19.75 17.31 6.18
CA CYS A 30 -20.40 18.56 6.55
C CYS A 30 -19.44 19.74 6.28
N ALA A 31 -19.92 20.98 6.42
CA ALA A 31 -19.12 22.15 6.08
C ALA A 31 -17.74 22.21 6.77
N ALA A 32 -17.63 21.73 8.02
CA ALA A 32 -16.41 21.83 8.81
C ALA A 32 -15.62 20.51 8.95
N ALA A 33 -16.24 19.36 8.67
CA ALA A 33 -15.65 18.06 8.99
C ALA A 33 -16.24 16.94 8.12
N GLU A 34 -15.73 15.73 8.28
CA GLU A 34 -16.27 14.53 7.66
C GLU A 34 -16.23 13.35 8.63
N GLN A 35 -17.27 12.52 8.61
CA GLN A 35 -17.32 11.23 9.27
C GLN A 35 -17.13 10.13 8.22
N ARG A 36 -16.33 9.11 8.56
CA ARG A 36 -15.94 8.05 7.63
C ARG A 36 -16.15 6.68 8.24
N LEU A 37 -16.91 5.83 7.55
CA LEU A 37 -17.26 4.49 8.01
C LEU A 37 -16.65 3.46 7.05
N ALA A 38 -15.80 2.57 7.57
CA ALA A 38 -15.36 1.40 6.82
C ALA A 38 -16.43 0.30 6.90
N LEU A 39 -17.01 -0.04 5.75
CA LEU A 39 -18.05 -1.07 5.63
C LEU A 39 -17.46 -2.48 5.46
N ARG A 40 -16.14 -2.57 5.19
CA ARG A 40 -15.38 -3.83 5.13
C ARG A 40 -14.22 -3.76 6.11
N ALA A 41 -14.01 -4.85 6.86
CA ALA A 41 -12.84 -4.97 7.75
C ALA A 41 -11.53 -5.24 6.99
N ALA A 42 -11.62 -5.96 5.86
CA ALA A 42 -10.52 -6.25 4.95
C ALA A 42 -10.94 -5.94 3.50
N PRO A 43 -10.01 -5.52 2.62
CA PRO A 43 -10.34 -5.27 1.22
C PRO A 43 -10.72 -6.58 0.51
N ARG A 44 -11.50 -6.45 -0.56
CA ARG A 44 -11.57 -7.51 -1.57
C ARG A 44 -10.31 -7.48 -2.41
N GLU A 45 -9.75 -8.64 -2.67
CA GLU A 45 -8.51 -8.80 -3.42
C GLU A 45 -8.84 -9.45 -4.76
N SER A 46 -8.44 -8.81 -5.86
CA SER A 46 -8.57 -9.37 -7.20
C SER A 46 -7.21 -9.43 -7.87
N LEU A 47 -6.93 -10.53 -8.58
CA LEU A 47 -5.66 -10.74 -9.26
C LEU A 47 -5.92 -11.05 -10.73
N THR A 48 -5.15 -10.44 -11.62
CA THR A 48 -5.14 -10.79 -13.03
C THR A 48 -3.77 -11.35 -13.38
N TYR A 49 -3.77 -12.61 -13.82
CA TYR A 49 -2.57 -13.31 -14.25
C TYR A 49 -2.55 -13.43 -15.76
N THR A 50 -1.39 -13.16 -16.33
CA THR A 50 -1.06 -13.50 -17.71
C THR A 50 -0.05 -14.63 -17.70
N HIS A 51 -0.22 -15.59 -18.60
CA HIS A 51 0.65 -16.75 -18.74
C HIS A 51 1.14 -16.84 -20.18
N LEU A 52 2.35 -17.36 -20.37
CA LEU A 52 2.86 -17.77 -21.68
C LEU A 52 2.98 -19.30 -21.66
N LEU A 53 2.15 -19.98 -22.46
CA LEU A 53 2.01 -21.43 -22.43
C LEU A 53 2.20 -22.04 -23.81
N ASP A 54 2.68 -23.28 -23.83
CA ASP A 54 2.75 -24.12 -25.02
C ASP A 54 1.37 -24.72 -25.36
N ALA A 55 1.30 -25.50 -26.43
CA ALA A 55 0.04 -26.11 -26.87
C ALA A 55 -0.63 -26.97 -25.79
N GLY A 56 0.16 -27.73 -25.03
CA GLY A 56 -0.32 -28.56 -23.92
C GLY A 56 -0.89 -27.71 -22.77
N GLY A 57 -0.15 -26.69 -22.33
CA GLY A 57 -0.58 -25.75 -21.31
C GLY A 57 -1.84 -24.99 -21.71
N LEU A 58 -1.96 -24.56 -22.97
CA LEU A 58 -3.17 -23.90 -23.48
C LEU A 58 -4.38 -24.85 -23.47
N ALA A 59 -4.19 -26.14 -23.79
CA ALA A 59 -5.25 -27.14 -23.71
C ALA A 59 -5.66 -27.41 -22.25
N ARG A 60 -4.70 -27.52 -21.33
CA ARG A 60 -4.92 -27.67 -19.88
C ARG A 60 -5.68 -26.47 -19.31
N ALA A 61 -5.32 -25.25 -19.70
CA ALA A 61 -6.01 -24.03 -19.26
C ALA A 61 -7.45 -23.98 -19.75
N ALA A 62 -7.69 -24.33 -21.03
CA ALA A 62 -9.04 -24.42 -21.57
C ALA A 62 -9.87 -25.52 -20.88
N ALA A 63 -9.27 -26.66 -20.55
CA ALA A 63 -9.92 -27.74 -19.82
C ALA A 63 -10.31 -27.31 -18.41
N LEU A 64 -9.42 -26.66 -17.65
CA LEU A 64 -9.73 -26.11 -16.33
C LEU A 64 -10.86 -25.07 -16.38
N ALA A 65 -10.83 -24.16 -17.37
CA ALA A 65 -11.90 -23.19 -17.56
C ALA A 65 -13.26 -23.86 -17.86
N ARG A 66 -13.29 -24.90 -18.71
CA ARG A 66 -14.51 -25.65 -19.06
C ARG A 66 -15.01 -26.53 -17.93
N ALA A 67 -14.12 -27.11 -17.13
CA ALA A 67 -14.46 -27.95 -15.99
C ALA A 67 -15.14 -27.16 -14.85
N GLY A 68 -15.29 -25.84 -15.00
CA GLY A 68 -16.01 -25.03 -14.04
C GLY A 68 -15.12 -24.60 -12.87
N TYR A 69 -13.94 -24.03 -13.17
CA TYR A 69 -13.21 -23.14 -12.25
C TYR A 69 -14.04 -21.88 -11.83
N LEU A 70 -15.35 -21.89 -12.08
CA LEU A 70 -16.38 -21.04 -11.50
C LEU A 70 -16.62 -21.36 -10.01
N GLY A 71 -16.28 -22.59 -9.58
CA GLY A 71 -16.21 -22.94 -8.16
C GLY A 71 -14.95 -22.39 -7.48
N ASP A 72 -14.77 -22.73 -6.20
CA ASP A 72 -13.52 -22.40 -5.51
C ASP A 72 -12.38 -23.23 -6.09
N GLY A 73 -11.28 -22.57 -6.44
CA GLY A 73 -10.02 -23.19 -6.81
C GLY A 73 -8.89 -22.62 -5.98
N LEU A 74 -7.74 -23.28 -6.00
CA LEU A 74 -6.55 -22.83 -5.30
C LEU A 74 -5.68 -21.99 -6.23
N LEU A 75 -5.48 -20.72 -5.87
CA LEU A 75 -4.65 -19.76 -6.60
C LEU A 75 -3.34 -19.51 -5.85
N PRO A 76 -2.18 -19.84 -6.45
CA PRO A 76 -0.89 -19.43 -5.90
C PRO A 76 -0.71 -17.92 -6.01
N LEU A 77 -0.34 -17.26 -4.92
CA LEU A 77 0.01 -15.85 -4.86
C LEU A 77 1.49 -15.64 -5.21
N TRP A 78 1.83 -15.86 -6.48
CA TRP A 78 3.22 -15.80 -6.95
C TRP A 78 3.90 -14.45 -6.70
N HIS A 79 3.14 -13.35 -6.65
CA HIS A 79 3.66 -12.02 -6.31
C HIS A 79 4.17 -11.91 -4.86
N GLN A 80 3.85 -12.87 -3.98
CA GLN A 80 4.34 -12.95 -2.59
C GLN A 80 5.34 -14.10 -2.37
N ALA A 81 5.71 -14.83 -3.42
CA ALA A 81 6.53 -16.02 -3.29
C ALA A 81 7.89 -15.73 -2.64
N GLY A 82 8.29 -16.62 -1.74
CA GLY A 82 9.63 -16.67 -1.18
C GLY A 82 10.46 -17.77 -1.85
N ARG A 83 11.78 -17.66 -1.81
CA ARG A 83 12.66 -18.76 -2.21
C ARG A 83 13.06 -19.57 -0.98
N ALA A 84 13.03 -20.90 -1.09
CA ALA A 84 13.56 -21.77 -0.05
C ALA A 84 15.04 -21.47 0.22
N ALA A 85 15.43 -21.52 1.49
CA ALA A 85 16.80 -21.28 1.94
C ALA A 85 17.73 -22.42 1.50
N THR A 86 17.21 -23.65 1.48
CA THR A 86 17.92 -24.89 1.12
C THR A 86 17.20 -25.62 0.01
N ASP A 87 17.86 -26.66 -0.52
CA ASP A 87 17.20 -27.67 -1.35
C ASP A 87 16.21 -28.47 -0.50
N LEU A 88 15.16 -28.97 -1.15
CA LEU A 88 14.15 -29.80 -0.53
C LEU A 88 14.32 -31.24 -1.03
N ALA A 89 14.37 -32.19 -0.11
CA ALA A 89 14.22 -33.62 -0.37
C ALA A 89 12.73 -34.00 -0.42
N ALA A 90 12.41 -35.14 -1.03
CA ALA A 90 11.03 -35.58 -1.19
C ALA A 90 10.34 -35.91 0.16
N ASP A 91 11.11 -36.32 1.16
CA ASP A 91 10.67 -36.67 2.51
C ASP A 91 10.71 -35.49 3.50
N ASP A 92 11.18 -34.31 3.08
CA ASP A 92 11.17 -33.12 3.93
C ASP A 92 9.74 -32.69 4.27
N SER A 93 9.48 -32.47 5.54
CA SER A 93 8.22 -31.91 6.07
C SER A 93 8.38 -30.47 6.58
N VAL A 94 9.55 -29.87 6.38
CA VAL A 94 9.86 -28.50 6.79
C VAL A 94 10.48 -27.77 5.61
N ILE A 95 9.98 -26.56 5.33
CA ILE A 95 10.55 -25.67 4.33
C ILE A 95 11.08 -24.44 5.04
N PHE A 96 12.40 -24.20 4.99
CA PHE A 96 13.02 -23.01 5.54
C PHE A 96 12.91 -21.82 4.57
N LEU A 97 12.26 -20.75 5.01
CA LEU A 97 12.15 -19.47 4.30
C LEU A 97 11.64 -18.37 5.22
N ASP A 98 11.98 -17.12 4.91
CA ASP A 98 11.36 -15.96 5.57
C ASP A 98 9.87 -15.84 5.19
N THR A 99 9.02 -16.06 6.19
CA THR A 99 7.55 -15.99 6.09
C THR A 99 7.01 -14.61 6.46
N ALA A 100 7.82 -13.72 7.05
CA ALA A 100 7.36 -12.44 7.60
C ALA A 100 6.86 -11.45 6.53
N ALA A 101 7.21 -11.68 5.27
CA ALA A 101 6.91 -10.80 4.14
C ALA A 101 5.89 -11.38 3.13
N ALA A 102 5.02 -12.29 3.57
CA ALA A 102 3.94 -12.88 2.76
C ALA A 102 2.80 -13.43 3.63
N ASP A 103 1.62 -13.62 3.05
CA ASP A 103 0.42 -14.13 3.74
C ASP A 103 0.39 -15.67 3.80
N TYR A 104 1.41 -16.30 4.40
CA TYR A 104 1.36 -17.74 4.69
C TYR A 104 0.41 -18.01 5.86
N ARG A 105 -0.44 -19.01 5.74
CA ARG A 105 -1.47 -19.33 6.75
C ARG A 105 -1.41 -20.80 7.17
N ALA A 106 -1.73 -21.03 8.44
CA ALA A 106 -1.88 -22.36 9.03
C ALA A 106 -3.21 -22.43 9.81
N PRO A 107 -3.97 -23.54 9.70
CA PRO A 107 -3.85 -24.55 8.65
C PRO A 107 -4.12 -23.93 7.26
N GLY A 108 -3.36 -24.34 6.24
CA GLY A 108 -3.46 -23.73 4.91
C GLY A 108 -2.74 -24.53 3.83
N GLU A 109 -2.52 -23.90 2.67
CA GLU A 109 -1.87 -24.48 1.51
C GLU A 109 -0.79 -23.54 0.99
N ALA A 110 0.30 -24.10 0.49
CA ALA A 110 1.33 -23.40 -0.27
C ALA A 110 1.62 -24.17 -1.55
N ILE A 111 2.12 -23.46 -2.56
CA ILE A 111 2.54 -24.05 -3.84
C ILE A 111 4.04 -23.93 -3.96
N VAL A 112 4.70 -25.04 -4.25
CA VAL A 112 6.14 -25.14 -4.48
C VAL A 112 6.38 -25.37 -5.96
N ALA A 113 7.26 -24.60 -6.59
CA ALA A 113 7.62 -24.79 -7.98
C ALA A 113 9.05 -24.32 -8.26
N LEU A 114 9.67 -24.93 -9.27
CA LEU A 114 10.84 -24.35 -9.94
C LEU A 114 10.37 -23.31 -10.96
N ASP A 115 11.27 -22.42 -11.39
CA ASP A 115 10.94 -21.44 -12.41
C ASP A 115 10.58 -22.14 -13.74
N GLY A 116 9.37 -21.89 -14.24
CA GLY A 116 8.79 -22.59 -15.39
C GLY A 116 8.46 -24.08 -15.17
N GLY A 117 8.63 -24.61 -13.95
CA GLY A 117 8.35 -26.01 -13.60
C GLY A 117 6.90 -26.29 -13.23
N GLU A 118 6.59 -27.56 -12.98
CA GLU A 118 5.28 -27.98 -12.47
C GLU A 118 5.05 -27.47 -11.04
N ALA A 119 3.82 -27.06 -10.78
CA ALA A 119 3.37 -26.57 -9.48
C ALA A 119 2.95 -27.73 -8.57
N LEU A 120 3.60 -27.84 -7.41
CA LEU A 120 3.34 -28.86 -6.41
C LEU A 120 2.60 -28.26 -5.21
N ARG A 121 1.43 -28.81 -4.88
CA ARG A 121 0.64 -28.39 -3.72
C ARG A 121 1.18 -29.04 -2.45
N VAL A 122 1.40 -28.25 -1.40
CA VAL A 122 1.78 -28.72 -0.06
C VAL A 122 0.85 -28.14 1.01
N ALA A 123 0.41 -28.99 1.94
CA ALA A 123 -0.44 -28.59 3.05
C ALA A 123 0.41 -28.06 4.22
N VAL A 124 0.10 -26.86 4.69
CA VAL A 124 0.83 -26.16 5.77
C VAL A 124 0.12 -26.42 7.11
N ALA A 125 0.85 -27.03 8.05
CA ALA A 125 0.41 -27.32 9.41
C ALA A 125 0.66 -26.14 10.37
N ALA A 126 1.84 -25.50 10.28
CA ALA A 126 2.20 -24.34 11.09
C ALA A 126 3.10 -23.37 10.31
N VAL A 127 2.99 -22.08 10.64
CA VAL A 127 3.81 -21.00 10.07
C VAL A 127 4.65 -20.40 11.18
N TRP A 128 5.97 -20.41 11.00
CA TRP A 128 6.95 -19.78 11.88
C TRP A 128 7.68 -18.67 11.12
N PRO A 129 8.31 -17.68 11.79
CA PRO A 129 8.98 -16.58 11.11
C PRO A 129 10.04 -17.01 10.06
N ASP A 130 10.66 -18.17 10.26
CA ASP A 130 11.79 -18.68 9.47
C ASP A 130 11.50 -19.98 8.70
N ARG A 131 10.29 -20.56 8.84
CA ARG A 131 9.93 -21.83 8.21
C ARG A 131 8.43 -22.08 8.11
N LEU A 132 8.07 -23.00 7.23
CA LEU A 132 6.76 -23.66 7.17
C LEU A 132 6.90 -25.11 7.60
N GLU A 133 6.04 -25.56 8.50
CA GLU A 133 5.89 -26.97 8.85
C GLU A 133 4.71 -27.54 8.07
N LEU A 134 4.94 -28.65 7.37
CA LEU A 134 3.98 -29.28 6.48
C LEU A 134 3.24 -30.43 7.16
N SER A 135 1.98 -30.63 6.79
CA SER A 135 1.17 -31.76 7.27
C SER A 135 1.61 -33.10 6.65
N SER A 136 2.24 -33.03 5.48
CA SER A 136 2.79 -34.16 4.73
C SER A 136 4.11 -33.75 4.08
N PRO A 137 5.03 -34.68 3.81
CA PRO A 137 6.27 -34.38 3.10
C PRO A 137 6.03 -33.73 1.73
N VAL A 138 7.02 -32.98 1.23
CA VAL A 138 6.95 -32.27 -0.07
C VAL A 138 6.60 -33.22 -1.21
N GLY A 139 7.17 -34.43 -1.23
CA GLY A 139 6.90 -35.47 -2.22
C GLY A 139 7.75 -35.38 -3.49
N ALA A 140 8.62 -34.37 -3.62
CA ALA A 140 9.56 -34.25 -4.73
C ALA A 140 10.85 -33.55 -4.28
N ALA A 141 11.99 -33.97 -4.85
CA ALA A 141 13.27 -33.31 -4.62
C ALA A 141 13.39 -32.07 -5.53
N LEU A 142 13.65 -30.90 -4.96
CA LEU A 142 13.66 -29.60 -5.65
C LEU A 142 14.84 -28.73 -5.19
N THR A 143 15.61 -28.19 -6.13
CA THR A 143 16.74 -27.30 -5.84
C THR A 143 16.25 -25.86 -5.61
N ARG A 144 16.31 -25.39 -4.37
CA ARG A 144 15.86 -24.05 -3.91
C ARG A 144 14.60 -23.51 -4.60
N PRO A 145 13.45 -24.20 -4.50
CA PRO A 145 12.23 -23.80 -5.21
C PRO A 145 11.65 -22.47 -4.72
N LEU A 146 10.78 -21.89 -5.54
CA LEU A 146 9.87 -20.84 -5.11
C LEU A 146 8.70 -21.47 -4.37
N VAL A 147 8.30 -20.82 -3.30
CA VAL A 147 7.19 -21.21 -2.44
C VAL A 147 6.24 -20.02 -2.40
N ALA A 148 5.01 -20.21 -2.84
CA ALA A 148 3.98 -19.18 -2.84
C ALA A 148 2.86 -19.55 -1.86
N PRO A 149 2.33 -18.60 -1.08
CA PRO A 149 1.07 -18.81 -0.38
C PRO A 149 -0.03 -19.14 -1.38
N ALA A 150 -0.97 -20.00 -1.00
CA ALA A 150 -2.08 -20.39 -1.87
C ALA A 150 -3.41 -20.07 -1.20
N ARG A 151 -4.30 -19.39 -1.93
CA ARG A 151 -5.60 -18.97 -1.40
C ARG A 151 -6.74 -19.42 -2.30
N ARG A 152 -7.91 -19.61 -1.68
CA ARG A 152 -9.13 -19.94 -2.42
C ARG A 152 -9.56 -18.75 -3.24
N ALA A 153 -9.78 -18.96 -4.52
CA ALA A 153 -10.21 -17.95 -5.46
C ALA A 153 -11.20 -18.53 -6.46
N PHE A 154 -11.94 -17.66 -7.12
CA PHE A 154 -12.84 -18.02 -8.23
C PHE A 154 -12.62 -17.06 -9.39
N LEU A 155 -12.88 -17.51 -10.60
CA LEU A 155 -12.79 -16.67 -11.80
C LEU A 155 -13.87 -15.59 -11.79
N THR A 156 -13.47 -14.35 -12.02
CA THR A 156 -14.39 -13.19 -12.13
C THR A 156 -14.70 -12.80 -13.58
N ALA A 157 -13.89 -13.30 -14.52
CA ALA A 157 -14.05 -13.07 -15.95
C ALA A 157 -13.76 -14.36 -16.74
N PRO A 158 -14.27 -14.49 -17.97
CA PRO A 158 -13.89 -15.59 -18.86
C PRO A 158 -12.38 -15.64 -19.07
N VAL A 159 -11.81 -16.86 -19.09
CA VAL A 159 -10.39 -17.06 -19.40
C VAL A 159 -10.16 -16.74 -20.88
N SER A 160 -9.31 -15.75 -21.15
CA SER A 160 -8.92 -15.36 -22.50
C SER A 160 -7.72 -16.18 -22.96
N ILE A 161 -7.80 -16.78 -24.15
CA ILE A 161 -6.73 -17.60 -24.74
C ILE A 161 -6.40 -17.07 -26.13
N GLU A 162 -5.19 -16.51 -26.29
CA GLU A 162 -4.65 -16.06 -27.58
C GLU A 162 -3.65 -17.11 -28.08
N ARG A 163 -3.85 -17.60 -29.31
CA ARG A 163 -2.97 -18.59 -29.94
C ARG A 163 -2.09 -17.90 -30.98
N ARG A 164 -0.78 -18.16 -30.93
CA ARG A 164 0.18 -17.72 -31.97
C ARG A 164 0.64 -18.91 -32.80
N ARG A 165 1.23 -18.62 -33.96
CA ARG A 165 1.87 -19.66 -34.79
C ARG A 165 3.01 -20.31 -33.99
N GLN A 166 3.32 -21.59 -34.25
CA GLN A 166 4.37 -22.37 -33.58
C GLN A 166 4.07 -22.78 -32.12
N SER A 167 2.81 -23.11 -31.82
CA SER A 167 2.41 -23.78 -30.56
C SER A 167 2.66 -22.99 -29.27
N LEU A 168 2.81 -21.67 -29.36
CA LEU A 168 2.91 -20.77 -28.21
C LEU A 168 1.66 -19.87 -28.16
N GLY A 169 1.21 -19.52 -26.95
CA GLY A 169 0.07 -18.64 -26.76
C GLY A 169 0.07 -18.00 -25.38
N SER A 170 -0.82 -17.03 -25.20
CA SER A 170 -1.03 -16.40 -23.91
C SER A 170 -2.40 -16.72 -23.33
N VAL A 171 -2.45 -16.87 -22.02
CA VAL A 171 -3.68 -17.03 -21.25
C VAL A 171 -3.79 -15.89 -20.27
N THR A 172 -4.94 -15.23 -20.22
CA THR A 172 -5.26 -14.23 -19.20
C THR A 172 -6.45 -14.70 -18.39
N ALA A 173 -6.30 -14.70 -17.06
CA ALA A 173 -7.33 -15.10 -16.11
C ALA A 173 -7.39 -14.11 -14.95
N SER A 174 -8.61 -13.71 -14.59
CA SER A 174 -8.88 -12.80 -13.48
C SER A 174 -9.63 -13.53 -12.37
N PHE A 175 -9.14 -13.36 -11.15
CA PHE A 175 -9.59 -14.06 -9.96
C PHE A 175 -10.00 -13.06 -8.88
N ALA A 176 -10.99 -13.43 -8.08
CA ALA A 176 -11.23 -12.80 -6.78
C ALA A 176 -10.92 -13.81 -5.67
N LEU A 177 -10.19 -13.36 -4.66
CA LEU A 177 -9.92 -14.17 -3.47
C LEU A 177 -11.18 -14.25 -2.60
N ARG A 178 -11.47 -15.44 -2.07
CA ARG A 178 -12.67 -15.71 -1.27
C ARG A 178 -12.57 -15.19 0.16
N ASP A 179 -11.41 -15.36 0.73
CA ASP A 179 -11.07 -14.89 2.06
C ASP A 179 -10.33 -13.55 1.96
N GLY A 180 -10.22 -12.85 3.08
CA GLY A 180 -9.44 -11.62 3.22
C GLY A 180 -9.02 -11.51 4.67
N ALA A 181 -7.75 -11.20 4.92
CA ALA A 181 -7.24 -10.98 6.28
C ALA A 181 -7.03 -9.48 6.51
N ASP A 182 -7.42 -8.99 7.69
CA ASP A 182 -7.06 -7.62 8.08
C ASP A 182 -5.59 -7.59 8.54
N LEU A 183 -4.71 -7.25 7.59
CA LEU A 183 -3.27 -7.09 7.83
C LEU A 183 -2.92 -5.80 8.59
N GLY A 184 -3.90 -4.94 8.91
CA GLY A 184 -3.67 -3.64 9.54
C GLY A 184 -3.53 -3.68 11.05
N THR A 185 -3.85 -4.80 11.70
CA THR A 185 -3.91 -4.90 13.18
C THR A 185 -2.55 -4.98 13.85
N SER A 186 -1.49 -5.42 13.16
CA SER A 186 -0.13 -5.42 13.70
C SER A 186 0.49 -4.03 13.59
N ALA A 187 0.78 -3.38 14.71
CA ALA A 187 1.56 -2.14 14.70
C ALA A 187 2.95 -2.40 14.13
N ASP A 188 3.39 -1.56 13.18
CA ASP A 188 4.80 -1.48 12.83
C ASP A 188 5.48 -0.58 13.88
N PRO A 189 6.28 -1.14 14.80
CA PRO A 189 6.86 -0.35 15.90
C PRO A 189 7.84 0.71 15.40
N ALA A 190 8.33 0.62 14.16
CA ALA A 190 9.26 1.57 13.57
C ALA A 190 8.57 2.76 12.87
N ALA A 191 7.24 2.74 12.70
CA ALA A 191 6.55 3.80 11.99
C ALA A 191 6.48 5.09 12.83
N THR A 192 7.02 6.19 12.29
CA THR A 192 6.91 7.50 12.94
C THR A 192 5.45 7.95 13.00
N SER A 193 5.00 8.43 14.16
CA SER A 193 3.65 8.95 14.35
C SER A 193 3.66 10.39 14.87
N HIS A 194 2.61 11.14 14.51
CA HIS A 194 2.37 12.50 14.97
C HIS A 194 0.86 12.66 15.21
N LEU A 195 0.50 13.12 16.41
CA LEU A 195 -0.91 13.24 16.84
C LEU A 195 -1.73 11.95 16.62
N GLY A 196 -1.11 10.79 16.88
CA GLY A 196 -1.76 9.47 16.73
C GLY A 196 -1.89 8.95 15.31
N LEU A 197 -1.41 9.69 14.29
CA LEU A 197 -1.44 9.26 12.89
C LEU A 197 -0.02 8.97 12.38
N ALA A 198 0.10 8.01 11.46
CA ALA A 198 1.37 7.71 10.81
C ALA A 198 1.84 8.89 9.95
N VAL A 199 3.15 9.13 9.91
CA VAL A 199 3.80 10.09 9.00
C VAL A 199 4.43 9.31 7.85
N LEU A 200 4.12 9.69 6.61
CA LEU A 200 4.75 9.08 5.44
C LEU A 200 6.15 9.67 5.25
N THR A 201 7.16 8.96 5.76
CA THR A 201 8.56 9.41 5.78
C THR A 201 9.39 8.97 4.57
N ASP A 202 8.78 8.27 3.61
CA ASP A 202 9.47 7.75 2.43
C ASP A 202 9.70 8.85 1.38
N PRO A 203 10.95 9.26 1.12
CA PRO A 203 11.24 10.30 0.13
C PRO A 203 11.15 9.76 -1.31
N ALA A 204 11.00 8.44 -1.54
CA ALA A 204 10.88 7.85 -2.88
C ALA A 204 9.65 8.37 -3.65
N VAL A 205 8.68 8.94 -2.92
CA VAL A 205 7.59 9.80 -3.39
C VAL A 205 8.04 10.83 -4.44
N LEU A 206 9.25 11.38 -4.31
CA LEU A 206 9.76 12.47 -5.15
C LEU A 206 10.31 12.06 -6.52
N ARG A 207 10.38 10.76 -6.84
CA ARG A 207 10.78 10.33 -8.19
C ARG A 207 9.80 10.81 -9.26
N GLN A 208 8.58 11.14 -8.86
CA GLN A 208 7.61 11.88 -9.67
C GLN A 208 7.25 13.18 -8.94
N PRO A 209 6.98 14.28 -9.65
CA PRO A 209 6.53 15.51 -9.01
C PRO A 209 5.23 15.23 -8.24
N LEU A 210 5.19 15.64 -6.97
CA LEU A 210 3.94 15.65 -6.20
C LEU A 210 3.08 16.83 -6.70
N ALA A 211 2.32 16.58 -7.76
CA ALA A 211 1.37 17.56 -8.28
C ALA A 211 0.18 17.66 -7.31
N ALA A 212 -0.06 18.87 -6.80
CA ALA A 212 -1.18 19.17 -5.91
C ALA A 212 -2.05 20.27 -6.50
N SER A 213 -3.36 20.17 -6.29
CA SER A 213 -4.33 21.22 -6.57
C SER A 213 -5.03 21.62 -5.28
N LEU A 214 -5.09 22.92 -5.01
CA LEU A 214 -5.79 23.48 -3.85
C LEU A 214 -7.05 24.19 -4.36
N ALA A 215 -8.22 23.77 -3.88
CA ALA A 215 -9.50 24.32 -4.32
C ALA A 215 -10.48 24.47 -3.16
N GLN A 216 -11.30 25.53 -3.20
CA GLN A 216 -12.47 25.68 -2.36
C GLN A 216 -13.68 25.07 -3.06
N SER A 217 -14.44 24.23 -2.37
CA SER A 217 -15.74 23.75 -2.88
C SER A 217 -16.77 24.86 -2.74
N LEU A 218 -17.34 25.30 -3.87
CA LEU A 218 -18.28 26.42 -3.95
C LEU A 218 -19.51 26.01 -4.78
N GLU A 219 -20.67 26.52 -4.41
CA GLU A 219 -21.87 26.56 -5.24
C GLU A 219 -22.03 27.98 -5.81
N ILE A 220 -22.14 28.09 -7.14
CA ILE A 220 -22.33 29.38 -7.81
C ILE A 220 -23.81 29.49 -8.17
N ILE A 221 -24.46 30.49 -7.58
CA ILE A 221 -25.86 30.82 -7.85
C ILE A 221 -25.87 31.95 -8.89
N ASP A 222 -26.26 31.59 -10.11
CA ASP A 222 -26.49 32.52 -11.22
C ASP A 222 -27.98 32.60 -11.52
N ASN A 223 -28.60 33.73 -11.21
CA ASN A 223 -30.01 34.01 -11.48
C ASN A 223 -30.23 34.65 -12.87
N GLY A 224 -29.17 34.80 -13.68
CA GLY A 224 -29.18 35.41 -15.01
C GLY A 224 -29.37 36.93 -15.02
N PHE A 225 -29.59 37.55 -13.85
CA PHE A 225 -29.84 38.98 -13.68
C PHE A 225 -29.17 39.49 -12.40
N GLY A 226 -28.07 40.22 -12.53
CA GLY A 226 -27.33 40.77 -11.39
C GLY A 226 -26.02 40.01 -11.12
N PRO A 227 -25.41 40.21 -9.95
CA PRO A 227 -24.11 39.62 -9.63
C PRO A 227 -24.22 38.13 -9.30
N LEU A 228 -23.19 37.37 -9.71
CA LEU A 228 -22.99 35.98 -9.29
C LEU A 228 -22.73 35.91 -7.79
N VAL A 229 -23.40 34.99 -7.10
CA VAL A 229 -23.16 34.70 -5.68
C VAL A 229 -22.48 33.34 -5.58
N ALA A 230 -21.37 33.27 -4.85
CA ALA A 230 -20.67 32.02 -4.59
C ALA A 230 -20.78 31.67 -3.10
N GLU A 231 -21.37 30.53 -2.80
CA GLU A 231 -21.53 30.02 -1.44
C GLU A 231 -20.59 28.83 -1.19
N PRO A 232 -19.74 28.87 -0.16
CA PRO A 232 -18.83 27.76 0.11
C PRO A 232 -19.58 26.55 0.68
N LEU A 233 -19.38 25.39 0.05
CA LEU A 233 -19.90 24.11 0.55
C LEU A 233 -19.10 23.61 1.76
N LEU A 234 -17.82 23.98 1.83
CA LEU A 234 -16.91 23.65 2.93
C LEU A 234 -16.28 24.93 3.49
N ASN A 235 -15.96 24.92 4.77
CA ASN A 235 -15.31 26.03 5.49
C ASN A 235 -13.77 26.01 5.34
N TYR A 236 -13.24 25.09 4.55
CA TYR A 236 -11.80 24.93 4.34
C TYR A 236 -11.51 24.51 2.89
N PRO A 237 -10.37 24.93 2.34
CA PRO A 237 -9.95 24.46 1.03
C PRO A 237 -9.46 23.02 1.12
N GLN A 238 -9.66 22.26 0.05
CA GLN A 238 -9.16 20.92 -0.08
C GLN A 238 -7.97 20.90 -1.03
N GLU A 239 -6.87 20.30 -0.58
CA GLU A 239 -5.74 19.93 -1.40
C GLU A 239 -5.95 18.50 -1.91
N ARG A 240 -5.80 18.28 -3.22
CA ARG A 240 -5.77 16.95 -3.84
C ARG A 240 -4.41 16.72 -4.47
N CYS A 241 -3.86 15.53 -4.33
CA CYS A 241 -2.62 15.15 -5.00
C CYS A 241 -2.64 13.68 -5.40
N SER A 242 -1.79 13.32 -6.35
CA SER A 242 -1.53 11.93 -6.73
C SER A 242 -0.14 11.52 -6.28
N LEU A 243 -0.03 10.37 -5.64
CA LEU A 243 1.20 9.83 -5.09
C LEU A 243 1.53 8.49 -5.74
N THR A 244 2.61 8.42 -6.51
CA THR A 244 3.11 7.15 -7.07
C THR A 244 4.25 6.61 -6.23
N LEU A 245 4.16 5.33 -5.87
CA LEU A 245 5.11 4.63 -5.00
C LEU A 245 5.72 3.44 -5.72
N ILE A 246 7.00 3.19 -5.44
CA ILE A 246 7.77 2.05 -5.96
C ILE A 246 8.49 1.40 -4.79
N ASP A 247 7.94 0.30 -4.29
CA ASP A 247 8.56 -0.47 -3.22
C ASP A 247 9.45 -1.57 -3.80
N ARG A 248 10.66 -1.72 -3.26
CA ARG A 248 11.64 -2.72 -3.69
C ARG A 248 11.92 -3.72 -2.58
N GLY A 249 11.91 -5.01 -2.94
CA GLY A 249 12.12 -6.10 -2.00
C GLY A 249 10.89 -6.45 -1.16
N ARG A 250 10.83 -7.71 -0.72
CA ARG A 250 9.63 -8.30 -0.09
C ARG A 250 9.20 -7.57 1.18
N SER A 251 10.14 -7.21 2.06
CA SER A 251 9.83 -6.54 3.33
C SER A 251 9.19 -5.16 3.14
N ALA A 252 9.68 -4.37 2.18
CA ALA A 252 9.12 -3.04 1.90
C ALA A 252 7.70 -3.15 1.31
N ILE A 253 7.53 -4.03 0.32
CA ILE A 253 6.24 -4.32 -0.31
C ILE A 253 5.22 -4.77 0.75
N TRP A 254 5.60 -5.70 1.62
CA TRP A 254 4.73 -6.20 2.68
C TRP A 254 4.37 -5.13 3.72
N SER A 255 5.35 -4.32 4.14
CA SER A 255 5.11 -3.23 5.08
C SER A 255 4.19 -2.16 4.49
N ARG A 256 4.32 -1.87 3.19
CA ARG A 256 3.39 -0.99 2.47
C ARG A 256 1.98 -1.56 2.42
N ARG A 257 1.83 -2.84 2.09
CA ARG A 257 0.53 -3.52 2.10
C ARG A 257 -0.15 -3.40 3.45
N ARG A 258 0.55 -3.71 4.55
CA ARG A 258 0.03 -3.56 5.91
C ARG A 258 -0.36 -2.12 6.24
N TRP A 259 0.42 -1.13 5.81
CA TRP A 259 0.07 0.27 5.95
C TRP A 259 -1.22 0.63 5.22
N LEU A 260 -1.43 0.16 3.98
CA LEU A 260 -2.68 0.39 3.24
C LEU A 260 -3.89 -0.29 3.89
N HIS A 261 -3.72 -1.51 4.42
CA HIS A 261 -4.78 -2.16 5.21
C HIS A 261 -5.18 -1.35 6.46
N ARG A 262 -4.22 -0.67 7.12
CA ARG A 262 -4.53 0.24 8.24
C ARG A 262 -5.38 1.44 7.84
N LEU A 263 -5.24 1.93 6.61
CA LEU A 263 -6.04 3.05 6.13
C LEU A 263 -7.50 2.64 5.86
N ARG A 264 -7.77 1.36 5.60
CA ARG A 264 -9.12 0.85 5.33
C ARG A 264 -9.87 1.67 4.25
N GLY A 265 -9.20 1.93 3.13
CA GLY A 265 -9.72 2.76 2.05
C GLY A 265 -9.72 4.24 2.42
N ARG A 266 -10.84 4.95 2.20
CA ARG A 266 -10.98 6.38 2.53
C ARG A 266 -11.15 6.66 4.04
N GLN A 267 -11.18 5.66 4.92
CA GLN A 267 -11.44 5.86 6.34
C GLN A 267 -10.26 6.52 7.07
N GLY A 268 -9.09 5.90 7.01
CA GLY A 268 -7.89 6.29 7.73
C GLY A 268 -7.23 7.53 7.14
N ALA A 269 -6.60 8.31 8.03
CA ALA A 269 -5.79 9.46 7.65
C ALA A 269 -4.33 9.24 8.03
N PHE A 270 -3.44 9.98 7.38
CA PHE A 270 -2.01 10.01 7.67
C PHE A 270 -1.45 11.40 7.38
N TRP A 271 -0.26 11.68 7.88
CA TRP A 271 0.46 12.92 7.59
C TRP A 271 1.35 12.73 6.37
N LEU A 272 1.16 13.58 5.36
CA LEU A 272 2.01 13.66 4.18
C LEU A 272 2.89 14.91 4.29
N PRO A 273 4.22 14.77 4.33
CA PRO A 273 5.12 15.89 4.15
C PRO A 273 4.99 16.47 2.74
N SER A 274 5.02 17.78 2.64
CA SER A 274 5.05 18.50 1.36
C SER A 274 6.35 18.28 0.59
N TRP A 275 7.43 17.92 1.30
CA TRP A 275 8.79 17.76 0.77
C TRP A 275 9.39 19.04 0.11
N GLY A 276 8.71 20.19 0.22
CA GLY A 276 9.07 21.44 -0.43
C GLY A 276 10.14 22.29 0.27
N ARG A 277 10.44 22.02 1.55
CA ARG A 277 11.43 22.75 2.36
C ARG A 277 11.07 24.23 2.54
N GLU A 278 9.77 24.48 2.75
CA GLU A 278 9.16 25.81 2.79
C GLU A 278 9.68 26.66 3.95
N LEU A 279 10.06 26.01 5.05
CA LEU A 279 10.46 26.67 6.28
C LEU A 279 11.98 26.64 6.44
N ARG A 280 12.67 27.59 5.82
CA ARG A 280 14.13 27.72 5.97
C ARG A 280 14.49 28.30 7.34
N LEU A 281 15.10 27.49 8.20
CA LEU A 281 15.61 27.93 9.50
C LEU A 281 16.72 28.98 9.35
N GLN A 282 16.66 30.04 10.17
CA GLN A 282 17.67 31.11 10.22
C GLN A 282 18.71 30.87 11.31
N ALA A 283 18.40 30.01 12.28
CA ALA A 283 19.28 29.63 13.37
C ALA A 283 19.00 28.18 13.78
N ALA A 284 19.95 27.56 14.47
CA ALA A 284 19.72 26.27 15.11
C ALA A 284 18.59 26.42 16.16
N VAL A 285 17.79 25.36 16.32
CA VAL A 285 16.72 25.29 17.33
C VAL A 285 17.24 24.43 18.48
N PRO A 286 17.56 25.01 19.65
CA PRO A 286 17.98 24.25 20.82
C PRO A 286 16.94 23.21 21.26
N ALA A 287 17.40 22.14 21.92
CA ALA A 287 16.55 21.05 22.40
C ALA A 287 15.34 21.50 23.24
N ASN A 288 15.51 22.53 24.06
CA ASN A 288 14.49 23.10 24.95
C ASN A 288 13.79 24.34 24.39
N ALA A 289 14.08 24.74 23.15
CA ALA A 289 13.50 25.95 22.58
C ALA A 289 12.00 25.78 22.29
N THR A 290 11.21 26.78 22.68
CA THR A 290 9.76 26.84 22.45
C THR A 290 9.39 27.61 21.18
N SER A 291 10.39 27.97 20.38
CA SER A 291 10.17 28.62 19.09
C SER A 291 11.33 28.34 18.14
N MET A 292 11.07 28.51 16.85
CA MET A 292 12.07 28.51 15.79
C MET A 292 11.98 29.82 15.00
N ILE A 293 13.09 30.23 14.41
CA ILE A 293 13.16 31.40 13.53
C ILE A 293 13.37 30.90 12.11
N VAL A 294 12.45 31.26 11.22
CA VAL A 294 12.49 30.92 9.80
C VAL A 294 12.65 32.18 8.96
N ALA A 295 12.94 32.00 7.67
CA ALA A 295 12.93 33.07 6.69
C ALA A 295 11.62 33.89 6.75
N PRO A 296 11.62 35.16 6.32
CA PRO A 296 10.41 35.99 6.30
C PRO A 296 9.22 35.29 5.63
N LEU A 297 8.05 35.43 6.23
CA LEU A 297 6.77 34.95 5.74
C LEU A 297 5.83 36.16 5.61
N GLU A 298 4.95 36.16 4.61
CA GLU A 298 4.06 37.29 4.34
C GLU A 298 2.94 37.41 5.38
N ASP A 299 2.01 36.45 5.41
CA ASP A 299 0.89 36.44 6.35
C ASP A 299 1.14 35.44 7.50
N LEU A 300 1.41 35.97 8.69
CA LEU A 300 1.64 35.18 9.89
C LEU A 300 0.37 34.56 10.48
N THR A 301 -0.82 35.03 10.09
CA THR A 301 -2.10 34.54 10.64
C THR A 301 -2.46 33.13 10.14
N LEU A 302 -1.87 32.70 9.02
CA LEU A 302 -2.13 31.41 8.38
C LEU A 302 -1.31 30.24 8.96
N TRP A 303 -0.38 30.50 9.88
CA TRP A 303 0.58 29.51 10.39
C TRP A 303 0.15 28.77 11.65
N PRO A 304 -0.50 29.40 12.65
CA PRO A 304 -1.03 28.67 13.80
C PRO A 304 -1.93 27.50 13.36
N GLY A 305 -1.74 26.34 13.98
CA GLY A 305 -2.45 25.10 13.66
C GLY A 305 -1.77 24.23 12.59
N ARG A 306 -0.84 24.79 11.78
CA ARG A 306 -0.08 23.99 10.81
C ARG A 306 0.90 23.06 11.52
N GLN A 307 1.14 21.91 10.89
CA GLN A 307 2.06 20.89 11.36
C GLN A 307 3.35 20.95 10.54
N VAL A 308 4.49 20.73 11.18
CA VAL A 308 5.82 20.76 10.56
C VAL A 308 6.60 19.50 10.87
N MET A 309 7.46 19.10 9.94
CA MET A 309 8.40 18.00 10.08
C MET A 309 9.84 18.48 9.87
N PHE A 310 10.71 18.24 10.84
CA PHE A 310 12.15 18.41 10.73
C PHE A 310 12.76 17.12 10.17
N GLU A 311 13.34 17.18 8.96
CA GLU A 311 13.95 16.04 8.28
C GLU A 311 15.35 15.75 8.85
N ARG A 312 15.48 14.67 9.63
CA ARG A 312 16.74 14.29 10.28
C ARG A 312 17.13 12.87 9.93
N THR A 313 18.44 12.62 9.84
CA THR A 313 19.01 11.30 9.58
C THR A 313 18.68 10.28 10.68
N SER A 314 18.53 10.73 11.93
CA SER A 314 18.14 9.89 13.07
C SER A 314 16.62 9.67 13.18
N GLY A 315 15.84 10.11 12.19
CA GLY A 315 14.38 10.06 12.22
C GLY A 315 13.74 11.45 12.40
N PRO A 316 12.60 11.71 11.75
CA PRO A 316 12.00 13.03 11.72
C PRO A 316 11.36 13.40 13.06
N ILE A 317 11.31 14.71 13.33
CA ILE A 317 10.59 15.26 14.48
C ILE A 317 9.42 16.08 13.95
N CYS A 318 8.21 15.81 14.44
CA CYS A 318 7.01 16.53 14.04
C CYS A 318 6.52 17.46 15.16
N ARG A 319 6.10 18.68 14.83
CA ARG A 319 5.60 19.68 15.78
C ARG A 319 4.43 20.47 15.20
N ALA A 320 3.57 20.96 16.09
CA ALA A 320 2.54 21.94 15.75
C ALA A 320 3.07 23.35 15.92
N ILE A 321 2.74 24.24 14.99
CA ILE A 321 2.92 25.68 15.16
C ILE A 321 1.74 26.20 16.00
N THR A 322 2.03 26.75 17.17
CA THR A 322 0.99 27.24 18.09
C THR A 322 0.76 28.74 17.98
N ALA A 323 1.77 29.50 17.55
CA ALA A 323 1.69 30.94 17.34
C ALA A 323 2.77 31.39 16.34
N ALA A 324 2.57 32.54 15.72
CA ALA A 324 3.53 33.17 14.83
C ALA A 324 3.66 34.67 15.13
N SER A 325 4.88 35.20 15.07
CA SER A 325 5.16 36.63 15.27
C SER A 325 6.35 37.08 14.42
N TYR A 326 6.44 38.36 14.10
CA TYR A 326 7.60 38.91 13.40
C TYR A 326 8.86 38.87 14.29
N HIS A 327 10.03 38.74 13.66
CA HIS A 327 11.33 38.73 14.31
C HIS A 327 12.35 39.47 13.43
N ALA A 328 13.42 40.01 14.03
CA ALA A 328 14.46 40.75 13.30
C ALA A 328 15.17 39.95 12.19
N LEU A 329 15.06 38.62 12.22
CA LEU A 329 15.68 37.70 11.26
C LEU A 329 14.66 37.03 10.32
N GLY A 330 13.36 37.36 10.43
CA GLY A 330 12.29 36.74 9.65
C GLY A 330 11.02 36.52 10.49
N ALA A 331 10.48 35.32 10.46
CA ALA A 331 9.31 34.95 11.26
C ALA A 331 9.70 34.04 12.43
N ARG A 332 9.16 34.32 13.62
CA ARG A 332 9.24 33.43 14.78
C ARG A 332 7.98 32.58 14.84
N LEU A 333 8.16 31.27 14.86
CA LEU A 333 7.08 30.28 14.97
C LEU A 333 7.22 29.56 16.31
N SER A 334 6.17 29.61 17.13
CA SER A 334 6.13 28.93 18.43
C SER A 334 5.80 27.45 18.24
N ILE A 335 6.57 26.57 18.89
CA ILE A 335 6.45 25.11 18.80
C ILE A 335 6.71 24.49 20.17
N ALA A 336 6.24 23.27 20.39
CA ALA A 336 6.70 22.49 21.54
C ALA A 336 8.19 22.11 21.38
N ALA A 337 8.92 22.07 22.50
CA ALA A 337 10.36 21.78 22.50
C ALA A 337 10.70 20.52 21.68
N PRO A 338 11.69 20.57 20.77
CA PRO A 338 12.03 19.42 19.93
C PRO A 338 12.68 18.28 20.73
N GLY A 339 13.20 18.56 21.94
CA GLY A 339 13.89 17.59 22.80
C GLY A 339 15.33 17.28 22.36
N ILE A 340 15.71 17.67 21.14
CA ILE A 340 17.04 17.54 20.56
C ILE A 340 17.35 18.82 19.79
N THR A 341 18.61 19.25 19.78
CA THR A 341 19.05 20.41 19.00
C THR A 341 18.93 20.12 17.50
N ILE A 342 18.26 21.02 16.78
CA ILE A 342 18.06 20.96 15.33
C ILE A 342 19.02 21.97 14.68
N ALA A 343 19.82 21.51 13.71
CA ALA A 343 20.75 22.38 13.02
C ALA A 343 20.01 23.35 12.08
N ALA A 344 20.58 24.54 11.85
CA ALA A 344 19.98 25.53 10.95
C ALA A 344 19.84 25.04 9.50
N ALA A 345 20.66 24.06 9.08
CA ALA A 345 20.60 23.46 7.75
C ALA A 345 19.56 22.34 7.62
N THR A 346 18.88 21.96 8.71
CA THR A 346 17.87 20.89 8.68
C THR A 346 16.67 21.30 7.81
N PRO A 347 16.30 20.51 6.79
CA PRO A 347 15.09 20.77 6.01
C PRO A 347 13.84 20.68 6.89
N VAL A 348 12.92 21.62 6.70
CA VAL A 348 11.65 21.67 7.42
C VAL A 348 10.51 21.70 6.41
N HIS A 349 9.60 20.74 6.54
CA HIS A 349 8.48 20.52 5.63
C HIS A 349 7.16 20.80 6.34
N LEU A 350 6.17 21.26 5.58
CA LEU A 350 4.79 21.25 6.06
C LEU A 350 4.22 19.84 6.02
N LEU A 351 3.40 19.50 7.03
CA LEU A 351 2.65 18.27 7.07
C LEU A 351 1.18 18.57 6.78
N THR A 352 0.64 17.95 5.74
CA THR A 352 -0.79 17.99 5.44
C THR A 352 -1.42 16.67 5.86
N ARG A 353 -2.56 16.74 6.56
CA ARG A 353 -3.33 15.54 6.90
C ARG A 353 -4.08 15.08 5.66
N MET A 354 -3.76 13.89 5.17
CA MET A 354 -4.33 13.32 3.95
C MET A 354 -5.08 12.03 4.27
N ARG A 355 -6.06 11.70 3.41
CA ARG A 355 -6.62 10.35 3.30
C ARG A 355 -6.63 9.92 1.83
N LEU A 356 -6.91 8.64 1.58
CA LEU A 356 -7.22 8.18 0.23
C LEU A 356 -8.53 8.83 -0.26
N ASP A 357 -8.58 9.19 -1.53
CA ASP A 357 -9.79 9.68 -2.21
C ASP A 357 -10.53 8.56 -2.96
N THR A 358 -9.99 7.35 -2.95
CA THR A 358 -10.55 6.14 -3.55
C THR A 358 -10.48 4.96 -2.60
N ASP A 359 -11.44 4.04 -2.69
CA ASP A 359 -11.41 2.75 -2.01
C ASP A 359 -10.71 1.66 -2.82
N ARG A 360 -10.31 1.96 -4.06
CA ARG A 360 -9.69 1.00 -4.98
C ARG A 360 -8.25 1.41 -5.27
N ILE A 361 -7.32 0.50 -5.03
CA ILE A 361 -5.89 0.66 -5.34
C ILE A 361 -5.45 -0.50 -6.23
N GLU A 362 -4.75 -0.17 -7.31
CA GLU A 362 -4.23 -1.13 -8.28
C GLU A 362 -2.71 -1.20 -8.17
N PHE A 363 -2.18 -2.42 -8.10
CA PHE A 363 -0.76 -2.72 -7.99
C PHE A 363 -0.28 -3.46 -9.22
N GLU A 364 0.94 -3.16 -9.62
CA GLU A 364 1.70 -3.97 -10.56
C GLU A 364 2.92 -4.57 -9.85
N HIS A 365 2.92 -5.90 -9.72
CA HIS A 365 4.03 -6.64 -9.11
C HIS A 365 4.97 -7.19 -10.18
N PHE A 366 6.22 -6.73 -10.13
CA PHE A 366 7.35 -7.28 -10.86
C PHE A 366 8.20 -8.15 -9.92
N ALA A 367 9.21 -8.85 -10.46
CA ALA A 367 10.06 -9.75 -9.67
C ALA A 367 10.70 -9.10 -8.43
N SER A 368 11.09 -7.83 -8.54
CA SER A 368 11.86 -7.14 -7.51
C SER A 368 11.18 -5.90 -6.95
N ARG A 369 10.04 -5.48 -7.52
CA ARG A 369 9.37 -4.23 -7.15
C ARG A 369 7.86 -4.32 -7.33
N THR A 370 7.15 -3.50 -6.57
CA THR A 370 5.72 -3.23 -6.78
C THR A 370 5.53 -1.74 -7.00
N GLU A 371 4.69 -1.40 -7.97
CA GLU A 371 4.37 -0.01 -8.33
C GLU A 371 2.86 0.21 -8.24
N PHE A 372 2.44 1.37 -7.72
CA PHE A 372 1.03 1.76 -7.63
C PHE A 372 0.91 3.27 -7.40
N SER A 373 -0.30 3.80 -7.61
CA SER A 373 -0.61 5.22 -7.41
C SER A 373 -1.78 5.39 -6.44
N LEU A 374 -1.72 6.43 -5.62
CA LEU A 374 -2.73 6.80 -4.64
C LEU A 374 -3.30 8.18 -4.98
N ALA A 375 -4.61 8.28 -5.16
CA ALA A 375 -5.30 9.56 -5.14
C ALA A 375 -5.55 9.97 -3.69
N LEU A 376 -5.10 11.17 -3.33
CA LEU A 376 -5.15 11.69 -1.97
C LEU A 376 -5.96 13.00 -1.93
N ILE A 377 -6.61 13.21 -0.79
CA ILE A 377 -7.32 14.44 -0.48
C ILE A 377 -7.06 14.86 0.97
N SER A 378 -6.85 16.16 1.17
CA SER A 378 -6.60 16.73 2.48
C SER A 378 -7.85 16.75 3.33
N VAL A 379 -7.67 16.58 4.63
CA VAL A 379 -8.74 16.59 5.61
C VAL A 379 -8.36 17.53 6.76
N PRO A 380 -9.32 18.17 7.42
CA PRO A 380 -9.04 19.05 8.55
C PRO A 380 -8.24 18.32 9.64
N ALA A 381 -7.32 19.05 10.28
CA ALA A 381 -6.42 18.54 11.32
C ALA A 381 -7.17 18.04 12.55
#